data_AF-A0A1A7WFR5-F1
#
_entry.id   AF-A0A1A7WFR5-F1
#
_cell.length_a   1.000
_cell.length_b   1.000
_cell.length_c   1.000
_cell.angle_alpha   90.00
_cell.angle_beta   90.00
_cell.angle_gamma   90.00
#
_symmetry.space_group_name_H-M   'P 1'
#
loop_
_entity.id
_entity.type
_entity.pdbx_description
1 polymer ?
#
loop_
_entity_poly.entity_id
_entity_poly.type
_entity_poly.pdbx_seq_one_letter_code
_entity_poly.pdbx_strand_id
1 'polypeptide(L)' 'YWIGLSDVENEGEWRWVDKSVLKTSFWNVFKSEPDNNASGGPDGEDCAVVDSYTQSWYDVPCDFLYPRICQKPASPLI' A
#
# COMPACT_ATOMS: atom_id res chain seq x y z
N TYR A 1 -3.32 0.29 8.39
CA TYR A 1 -4.53 0.77 7.68
C TYR A 1 -4.33 0.61 6.21
N TRP A 2 -5.30 0.07 5.48
CA TRP A 2 -5.26 0.06 4.02
C TRP A 2 -5.12 1.47 3.47
N ILE A 3 -4.19 1.63 2.53
CA ILE A 3 -4.09 2.78 1.63
C ILE A 3 -4.39 2.29 0.22
N GLY A 4 -4.71 3.21 -0.69
CA GLY A 4 -5.12 2.86 -2.04
C GLY A 4 -3.96 2.50 -2.97
N LEU A 5 -2.95 1.76 -2.52
CA LEU A 5 -1.72 1.46 -3.25
C LEU A 5 -1.52 -0.06 -3.34
N SER A 6 -1.24 -0.58 -4.53
CA SER A 6 -1.03 -2.02 -4.80
C SER A 6 -0.17 -2.23 -6.05
N ASP A 7 0.46 -3.39 -6.19
CA ASP A 7 1.15 -3.85 -7.40
C ASP A 7 0.61 -5.17 -7.97
N VAL A 8 -0.58 -5.59 -7.53
CA VAL A 8 -1.34 -6.78 -8.01
C VAL A 8 -1.46 -6.93 -9.54
N GLU A 9 -1.35 -5.83 -10.30
CA GLU A 9 -1.38 -5.89 -11.78
C GLU A 9 -0.01 -6.24 -12.39
N ASN A 10 1.09 -5.83 -11.75
CA ASN A 10 2.46 -6.03 -12.20
C ASN A 10 3.43 -5.88 -11.02
N GLU A 11 3.93 -7.00 -10.51
CA GLU A 11 4.87 -7.10 -9.40
C GLU A 11 6.02 -6.07 -9.49
N GLY A 12 6.22 -5.31 -8.41
CA GLY A 12 7.23 -4.26 -8.32
C GLY A 12 6.83 -2.92 -8.95
N GLU A 13 5.67 -2.84 -9.61
CA GLU A 13 5.11 -1.61 -10.17
C GLU A 13 3.88 -1.13 -9.39
N TRP A 14 4.15 -0.44 -8.27
CA TRP A 14 3.13 0.10 -7.38
C TRP A 14 2.28 1.20 -8.01
N ARG A 15 0.97 0.99 -8.01
CA ARG A 15 -0.04 1.91 -8.56
C ARG A 15 -1.10 2.27 -7.53
N TRP A 16 -1.49 3.54 -7.55
CA TRP A 16 -2.64 4.01 -6.78
C TRP A 16 -3.95 3.55 -7.44
N VAL A 17 -5.03 3.50 -6.66
CA VAL A 17 -6.39 3.18 -7.16
C VAL A 17 -6.89 4.10 -8.29
N ASP A 18 -6.28 5.27 -8.47
CA ASP A 18 -6.54 6.19 -9.59
C ASP A 18 -5.67 5.91 -10.84
N LYS A 19 -4.91 4.81 -10.81
CA LYS A 19 -3.98 4.31 -11.83
C LYS A 19 -2.68 5.11 -11.96
N SER A 20 -2.44 6.12 -11.13
CA SER A 20 -1.17 6.81 -11.11
C SER A 20 -0.06 5.93 -10.53
N VAL A 21 1.14 6.00 -11.11
CA VAL A 21 2.32 5.25 -10.63
C VAL A 21 2.87 5.92 -9.38
N LEU A 22 3.34 5.12 -8.43
CA LEU A 22 4.01 5.60 -7.23
C LEU A 22 5.26 6.43 -7.59
N LYS A 23 5.31 7.66 -7.08
CA LYS A 23 6.48 8.56 -7.26
C LYS A 23 7.30 8.75 -5.99
N THR A 24 6.66 8.66 -4.84
CA THR A 24 7.29 8.87 -3.53
C THR A 24 6.76 7.82 -2.58
N SER A 25 7.66 7.04 -2.02
CA SER A 25 7.35 5.97 -1.09
C SER A 25 7.72 6.33 0.33
N PHE A 26 7.02 5.69 1.27
CA PHE A 26 7.32 5.77 2.71
C PHE A 26 7.43 4.37 3.31
N TRP A 27 7.93 3.42 2.51
CA TRP A 27 8.19 2.04 2.94
C TRP A 27 9.09 1.97 4.17
N ASN A 28 8.89 0.97 5.02
CA ASN A 28 9.79 0.75 6.15
C ASN A 28 11.14 0.18 5.69
N VAL A 29 12.09 1.09 5.41
CA VAL A 29 13.45 0.73 4.97
C VAL A 29 14.24 -0.10 6.00
N PHE A 30 13.92 -0.01 7.30
CA PHE A 30 14.58 -0.81 8.33
C PHE A 30 14.12 -2.27 8.34
N LYS A 31 12.96 -2.53 7.70
CA LYS A 31 12.40 -3.87 7.51
C LYS A 31 12.55 -4.39 6.08
N SER A 32 13.15 -3.58 5.19
CA SER A 32 13.34 -3.91 3.78
C SER A 32 12.03 -4.02 2.98
N GLU A 33 11.03 -3.23 3.37
CA GLU A 33 9.75 -3.14 2.68
C GLU A 33 9.87 -2.34 1.35
N PRO A 34 9.03 -2.64 0.33
CA PRO A 34 8.19 -3.83 0.29
C PRO A 34 9.06 -5.07 0.05
N ASP A 35 8.76 -6.18 0.74
CA ASP A 35 9.59 -7.38 0.73
C ASP A 35 9.02 -8.53 -0.12
N ASN A 36 7.79 -8.36 -0.60
CA ASN A 36 6.99 -9.33 -1.34
C ASN A 36 7.05 -10.73 -0.71
N ASN A 37 6.64 -10.82 0.56
CA ASN A 37 6.83 -12.05 1.32
C ASN A 37 6.04 -13.23 0.73
N ALA A 38 6.73 -14.35 0.49
CA ALA A 38 6.07 -15.60 0.04
C ALA A 38 5.05 -16.17 1.06
N SER A 39 4.96 -15.61 2.28
CA SER A 39 3.89 -15.94 3.22
C SER A 39 2.49 -15.56 2.70
N GLY A 40 2.40 -14.62 1.76
CA GLY A 40 1.17 -14.27 1.04
C GLY A 40 0.74 -15.27 -0.04
N GLY A 41 1.53 -16.33 -0.27
CA GLY A 41 1.22 -17.37 -1.24
C GLY A 41 1.98 -17.22 -2.56
N PRO A 42 1.47 -17.76 -3.68
CA PRO A 42 2.14 -17.71 -4.98
C PRO A 42 2.33 -16.29 -5.53
N ASP A 43 1.40 -15.41 -5.19
CA ASP A 43 1.37 -14.02 -5.65
C ASP A 43 2.16 -13.11 -4.70
N GLY A 44 2.37 -13.53 -3.44
CA GLY A 44 3.11 -12.77 -2.44
C GLY A 44 2.27 -11.67 -1.78
N GLU A 45 2.83 -10.47 -1.61
CA GLU A 45 2.23 -9.37 -0.85
C GLU A 45 1.98 -8.14 -1.73
N ASP A 46 0.77 -8.05 -2.29
CA ASP A 46 0.49 -7.03 -3.32
C ASP A 46 -0.18 -5.74 -2.81
N CYS A 47 -0.52 -5.66 -1.52
CA CYS A 47 -1.36 -4.58 -0.99
C CYS A 47 -0.66 -3.78 0.11
N ALA A 48 -0.68 -2.44 -0.02
CA ALA A 48 0.01 -1.58 0.93
C ALA A 48 -0.85 -1.19 2.15
N VAL A 49 -0.23 -1.22 3.32
CA VAL A 49 -0.78 -0.64 4.54
C VAL A 49 0.15 0.43 5.11
N VAL A 50 -0.43 1.44 5.75
CA VAL A 50 0.30 2.34 6.66
C VAL A 50 0.16 1.85 8.09
N ASP A 51 1.28 1.69 8.79
CA ASP A 51 1.30 1.42 10.23
C ASP A 51 1.06 2.73 11.01
N SER A 52 0.13 2.71 11.96
CA SER A 52 -0.23 3.93 12.72
C SER A 52 0.82 4.38 13.72
N TYR A 53 1.73 3.49 14.12
CA TYR A 53 2.76 3.82 15.10
C TYR A 53 3.99 4.42 14.42
N THR A 54 4.55 3.73 13.44
CA THR A 54 5.75 4.14 12.70
C THR A 54 5.46 5.12 11.57
N GLN A 55 4.21 5.17 11.09
CA GLN A 55 3.80 5.92 9.89
C GLN A 55 4.45 5.42 8.60
N SER A 56 5.20 4.33 8.67
CA SER A 56 5.81 3.68 7.50
C SER A 56 4.82 2.74 6.82
N TRP A 57 5.12 2.41 5.57
CA TRP A 57 4.35 1.50 4.75
C TRP A 57 4.94 0.10 4.75
N TYR A 58 4.06 -0.87 4.55
CA TYR A 58 4.34 -2.29 4.43
C TYR A 58 3.51 -2.84 3.29
N ASP A 59 4.04 -3.79 2.55
CA ASP A 59 3.22 -4.70 1.76
C ASP A 59 2.72 -5.84 2.65
N VAL A 60 1.55 -6.36 2.33
CA VAL A 60 0.89 -7.45 3.05
C VAL A 60 -0.05 -8.20 2.09
N PRO A 61 -0.47 -9.43 2.42
CA PRO A 61 -1.49 -10.13 1.65
C PRO A 61 -2.81 -9.36 1.65
N CYS A 62 -3.40 -9.20 0.48
CA CYS A 62 -4.58 -8.36 0.26
C CYS A 62 -5.85 -8.83 1.00
N ASP A 63 -5.89 -10.08 1.47
CA ASP A 63 -7.03 -10.67 2.17
C ASP A 63 -7.05 -10.37 3.68
N PHE A 64 -6.02 -9.67 4.19
CA PHE A 64 -5.95 -9.28 5.60
C PHE A 64 -7.06 -8.29 5.99
N LEU A 65 -7.55 -8.43 7.23
CA LEU A 65 -8.65 -7.60 7.74
C LEU A 65 -8.12 -6.35 8.44
N TYR A 66 -7.89 -5.29 7.68
CA TYR A 66 -7.50 -3.97 8.21
C TYR A 66 -8.56 -2.88 8.00
N PRO A 67 -8.62 -1.87 8.91
CA PRO A 67 -9.33 -0.63 8.64
C PRO A 67 -8.67 0.13 7.48
N ARG A 68 -9.44 1.00 6.80
CA ARG A 68 -9.00 1.70 5.57
C ARG A 68 -9.11 3.20 5.70
N ILE A 69 -8.23 3.92 5.00
CA ILE A 69 -8.26 5.37 4.88
C ILE A 69 -8.56 5.71 3.42
N CYS A 70 -9.52 6.62 3.19
CA CYS A 70 -9.91 7.05 1.85
C CYS A 70 -9.57 8.52 1.62
N GLN A 71 -9.21 8.85 0.38
CA GLN A 71 -9.06 10.23 -0.08
C GLN A 71 -10.33 10.69 -0.80
N LYS A 72 -10.69 11.96 -0.62
CA LYS A 72 -11.68 12.64 -1.45
C LYS A 72 -11.20 14.06 -1.78
N PRO A 73 -11.66 14.66 -2.88
CA PRO A 73 -11.45 16.09 -3.13
C PRO A 73 -11.95 16.93 -1.95
N ALA A 74 -11.23 18.01 -1.64
CA ALA A 74 -11.74 19.00 -0.71
C ALA A 74 -12.98 19.68 -1.31
N SER A 75 -14.01 19.89 -0.48
CA SER A 75 -15.13 20.73 -0.88
C SER A 75 -14.63 22.17 -1.04
N PRO A 76 -14.94 22.86 -2.15
CA PRO A 76 -14.64 24.27 -2.27
C PRO A 76 -15.31 25.04 -1.13
N LEU A 77 -14.56 25.94 -0.48
CA LEU A 77 -15.17 26.96 0.37
C LEU A 77 -15.77 27.99 -0.59
N ILE A 78 -17.10 27.99 -0.71
CA ILE A 78 -17.87 29.06 -1.35
C ILE A 78 -18.04 30.19 -0.34
#